data_AF-A0A7W0EPV4-F1
#
_entry.id   AF-A0A7W0EPV4-F1
#
_cell.length_a   1.000
_cell.length_b   1.000
_cell.length_c   1.000
_cell.angle_alpha   90.00
_cell.angle_beta   90.00
_cell.angle_gamma   90.00
#
_symmetry.space_group_name_H-M   'P 1'
#
loop_
_entity.id
_entity.type
_entity.pdbx_description
1 polymer ?
#
loop_
_entity_poly.entity_id
_entity_poly.type
_entity_poly.pdbx_seq_one_letter_code
_entity_poly.pdbx_strand_id
1 'polypeptide(L)'
;MDYPILHLECHGLSDKTGLSLADRTPVTWIELKAVLVRLNQATCCNLLVTLAACHGAMLMETLDVHDRSPCWGLLGPSGEVSPPDLKSSYSAFFLELLRSANTEAACFSLRDSPDCRAKYFLFTAEDMFRDVFRVYRATCSTKDQMTERADRFAQIFKKHGMPDDEVSSIRPVLYEEEYKVLERFYKRFFFVDRCPKNGLRFNRCIRGAYSMIRDECGSINK
;
A
#
# COMPACT_ATOMS: atom_id res chain seq x y z
N MET A 1 7.47 23.23 1.11
CA MET A 1 6.68 22.00 1.39
C MET A 1 5.94 21.76 0.10
N ASP A 2 6.46 20.86 -0.73
CA ASP A 2 6.12 20.84 -2.16
C ASP A 2 5.34 19.56 -2.51
N TYR A 3 4.45 19.12 -1.61
CA TYR A 3 3.52 18.03 -1.88
C TYR A 3 2.08 18.55 -1.84
N PRO A 4 1.32 18.38 -2.93
CA PRO A 4 -0.10 18.69 -2.94
C PRO A 4 -0.83 17.88 -1.87
N ILE A 5 -1.76 18.55 -1.16
CA ILE A 5 -2.58 17.93 -0.13
C ILE A 5 -4.02 17.91 -0.62
N LEU A 6 -4.64 16.72 -0.61
CA LEU A 6 -6.08 16.55 -0.81
C LEU A 6 -6.72 16.22 0.53
N HIS A 7 -7.64 17.07 0.97
CA HIS A 7 -8.45 16.85 2.17
C HIS A 7 -9.89 16.57 1.78
N LEU A 8 -10.44 15.46 2.25
CA LEU A 8 -11.84 15.10 2.06
C LEU A 8 -12.51 14.94 3.42
N GLU A 9 -13.55 15.73 3.67
CA GLU A 9 -14.40 15.66 4.86
C GLU A 9 -15.82 15.28 4.44
N CYS A 10 -16.28 14.11 4.89
CA CYS A 10 -17.61 13.59 4.57
C CYS A 10 -17.97 12.39 5.47
N HIS A 11 -19.17 11.84 5.27
CA HIS A 11 -19.57 10.61 5.96
C HIS A 11 -18.92 9.38 5.32
N GLY A 12 -18.60 8.39 6.15
CA GLY A 12 -18.35 7.02 5.68
C GLY A 12 -19.68 6.28 5.45
N LEU A 13 -19.66 5.26 4.60
CA LEU A 13 -20.78 4.32 4.45
C LEU A 13 -20.88 3.42 5.69
N SER A 14 -22.10 3.03 6.06
CA SER A 14 -22.36 2.20 7.24
C SER A 14 -21.76 0.79 7.14
N ASP A 15 -21.58 0.28 5.91
CA ASP A 15 -20.93 -1.00 5.63
C ASP A 15 -19.39 -0.89 5.53
N LYS A 16 -18.84 0.31 5.76
CA LYS A 16 -17.41 0.62 5.76
C LYS A 16 -16.73 0.51 4.39
N THR A 17 -17.50 0.41 3.31
CA THR A 17 -16.96 0.18 1.95
C THR A 17 -16.58 1.46 1.20
N GLY A 18 -16.81 2.64 1.78
CA GLY A 18 -16.63 3.90 1.09
C GLY A 18 -17.10 5.13 1.83
N LEU A 19 -17.36 6.18 1.04
CA LEU A 19 -17.87 7.48 1.45
C LEU A 19 -19.32 7.65 1.01
N SER A 20 -20.07 8.48 1.74
CA SER A 20 -21.35 9.01 1.30
C SER A 20 -21.22 10.50 0.99
N LEU A 21 -21.58 10.88 -0.24
CA LEU A 21 -21.62 12.28 -0.66
C LEU A 21 -22.82 13.02 -0.04
N ALA A 22 -22.87 14.34 -0.24
CA ALA A 22 -23.92 15.19 0.34
C ALA A 22 -25.35 14.81 -0.10
N ASP A 23 -25.49 14.28 -1.32
CA ASP A 23 -26.75 13.76 -1.88
C ASP A 23 -27.01 12.29 -1.52
N ARG A 24 -26.18 11.71 -0.64
CA ARG A 24 -26.15 10.30 -0.23
C ARG A 24 -25.68 9.33 -1.32
N THR A 25 -25.20 9.82 -2.46
CA THR A 25 -24.58 8.96 -3.47
C THR A 25 -23.37 8.25 -2.83
N PRO A 26 -23.30 6.91 -2.90
CA PRO A 26 -22.17 6.16 -2.37
C PRO A 26 -20.97 6.28 -3.33
N VAL A 27 -19.76 6.37 -2.76
CA VAL A 27 -18.50 6.24 -3.48
C VAL A 27 -17.66 5.20 -2.76
N THR A 28 -17.43 4.06 -3.40
CA THR A 28 -16.64 2.97 -2.81
C THR A 28 -15.16 3.35 -2.72
N TRP A 29 -14.41 2.69 -1.82
CA TRP A 29 -12.96 2.85 -1.75
C TRP A 29 -12.26 2.49 -3.06
N ILE A 30 -12.79 1.53 -3.81
CA ILE A 30 -12.25 1.13 -5.12
C ILE A 30 -12.40 2.27 -6.15
N GLU A 31 -13.57 2.91 -6.20
CA GLU A 31 -13.83 4.06 -7.07
C GLU A 31 -12.95 5.25 -6.69
N LEU A 32 -12.84 5.54 -5.38
CA LEU A 32 -11.98 6.60 -4.88
C LEU A 32 -10.50 6.33 -5.20
N LYS A 33 -10.02 5.10 -4.96
CA LYS A 33 -8.65 4.66 -5.31
C LYS A 33 -8.33 4.97 -6.77
N ALA A 34 -9.24 4.66 -7.70
CA ALA A 34 -9.02 4.90 -9.13
C ALA A 34 -8.84 6.39 -9.47
N VAL A 35 -9.58 7.28 -8.79
CA VAL A 35 -9.40 8.74 -8.92
C VAL A 35 -8.08 9.19 -8.30
N LEU A 36 -7.79 8.74 -7.07
CA LEU A 36 -6.58 9.10 -6.34
C LEU A 36 -5.31 8.67 -7.09
N VAL A 37 -5.28 7.48 -7.67
CA VAL A 37 -4.17 7.00 -8.51
C VAL A 37 -3.89 7.95 -9.67
N ARG A 38 -4.93 8.47 -10.34
CA ARG A 38 -4.77 9.44 -11.44
C ARG A 38 -4.18 10.76 -10.94
N LEU A 39 -4.63 11.25 -9.79
CA LEU A 39 -4.10 12.46 -9.17
C LEU A 39 -2.64 12.26 -8.72
N ASN A 40 -2.35 11.17 -8.03
CA ASN A 40 -1.02 10.86 -7.52
C ASN A 40 -0.01 10.59 -8.65
N GLN A 41 -0.48 10.12 -9.80
CA GLN A 41 0.34 10.09 -11.01
C GLN A 41 0.78 11.49 -11.43
N ALA A 42 -0.15 12.45 -11.48
CA ALA A 42 0.13 13.82 -11.88
C ALA A 42 1.11 14.51 -10.91
N THR A 43 1.17 14.05 -9.66
CA THR A 43 2.12 14.52 -8.65
C THR A 43 3.39 13.67 -8.55
N CYS A 44 3.59 12.67 -9.42
CA CYS A 44 4.71 11.73 -9.35
C CYS A 44 4.86 11.06 -7.97
N CYS A 45 3.77 10.46 -7.47
CA CYS A 45 3.72 9.78 -6.18
C CYS A 45 4.05 10.70 -5.01
N ASN A 46 3.51 11.93 -5.01
CA ASN A 46 3.80 12.97 -4.02
C ASN A 46 2.51 13.58 -3.42
N LEU A 47 1.36 12.93 -3.60
CA LEU A 47 0.07 13.40 -3.08
C LEU A 47 -0.10 12.97 -1.62
N LEU A 48 -0.31 13.90 -0.71
CA LEU A 48 -0.79 13.61 0.65
C LEU A 48 -2.32 13.64 0.66
N VAL A 49 -2.97 12.53 0.98
CA VAL A 49 -4.42 12.42 1.09
C VAL A 49 -4.78 12.35 2.56
N THR A 50 -5.75 13.15 2.97
CA THR A 50 -6.30 13.16 4.32
C THR A 50 -7.82 12.94 4.24
N LEU A 51 -8.31 11.91 4.92
CA LEU A 51 -9.71 11.49 4.92
C LEU A 51 -10.31 11.73 6.30
N ALA A 52 -11.02 12.84 6.46
CA ALA A 52 -11.85 13.19 7.60
C ALA A 52 -13.23 12.53 7.47
N ALA A 53 -13.25 11.19 7.46
CA ALA A 53 -14.45 10.38 7.32
C ALA A 53 -14.31 9.08 8.12
N CYS A 54 -15.42 8.56 8.64
CA CYS A 54 -15.43 7.26 9.32
C CYS A 54 -14.75 6.20 8.46
N HIS A 55 -13.88 5.40 9.07
CA HIS A 55 -13.13 4.34 8.39
C HIS A 55 -12.25 4.79 7.22
N GLY A 56 -11.84 6.06 7.15
CA GLY A 56 -11.01 6.58 6.06
C GLY A 56 -9.70 5.81 5.83
N ALA A 57 -9.11 5.20 6.87
CA ALA A 57 -7.92 4.37 6.72
C ALA A 57 -8.15 3.05 5.94
N MET A 58 -9.40 2.57 5.83
CA MET A 58 -9.75 1.31 5.17
C MET A 58 -9.53 1.32 3.66
N LEU A 59 -9.31 2.49 3.04
CA LEU A 59 -8.91 2.56 1.62
C LEU A 59 -7.66 1.70 1.33
N MET A 60 -6.75 1.59 2.31
CA MET A 60 -5.54 0.76 2.20
C MET A 60 -5.85 -0.72 1.95
N GLU A 61 -6.98 -1.24 2.45
CA GLU A 61 -7.37 -2.65 2.30
C GLU A 61 -7.78 -2.99 0.85
N THR A 62 -7.98 -1.99 -0.01
CA THR A 62 -8.32 -2.19 -1.42
C THR A 62 -7.11 -2.38 -2.33
N LEU A 63 -5.90 -2.33 -1.78
CA LEU A 63 -4.65 -2.37 -2.54
C LEU A 63 -4.21 -3.80 -2.85
N ASP A 64 -3.69 -3.97 -4.06
CA ASP A 64 -3.17 -5.24 -4.58
C ASP A 64 -1.76 -5.07 -5.21
N VAL A 65 -1.08 -6.20 -5.45
CA VAL A 65 0.27 -6.25 -6.06
C VAL A 65 0.30 -5.77 -7.52
N HIS A 66 -0.85 -5.58 -8.17
CA HIS A 66 -0.97 -4.99 -9.50
C HIS A 66 -1.38 -3.51 -9.47
N ASP A 67 -1.57 -2.91 -8.30
CA ASP A 67 -1.97 -1.52 -8.19
C ASP A 67 -0.82 -0.54 -8.36
N ARG A 68 -1.22 0.72 -8.62
CA ARG A 68 -0.38 1.88 -8.39
C ARG A 68 -0.73 2.48 -7.03
N SER A 69 0.22 3.12 -6.38
CA SER A 69 -0.06 3.79 -5.11
C SER A 69 -1.09 4.93 -5.32
N PRO A 70 -2.19 4.96 -4.55
CA PRO A 70 -3.19 6.02 -4.67
C PRO A 70 -2.68 7.37 -4.15
N CYS A 71 -1.66 7.38 -3.30
CA CYS A 71 -1.13 8.58 -2.66
C CYS A 71 0.26 8.29 -2.07
N TRP A 72 1.09 9.32 -1.90
CA TRP A 72 2.31 9.18 -1.10
C TRP A 72 2.01 8.94 0.37
N GLY A 73 0.99 9.62 0.91
CA GLY A 73 0.55 9.44 2.29
C GLY A 73 -0.96 9.41 2.37
N LEU A 74 -1.51 8.49 3.17
CA LEU A 74 -2.92 8.41 3.51
C LEU A 74 -3.09 8.59 5.00
N LEU A 75 -3.71 9.70 5.40
CA LEU A 75 -4.11 9.97 6.77
C LEU A 75 -5.61 9.75 6.92
N GLY A 76 -6.02 8.96 7.91
CA GLY A 76 -7.44 8.80 8.23
C GLY A 76 -7.67 7.98 9.49
N PRO A 77 -8.91 7.98 10.02
CA PRO A 77 -9.27 7.16 11.16
C PRO A 77 -9.49 5.69 10.76
N SER A 78 -9.17 4.75 11.63
CA SER A 78 -9.49 3.32 11.44
C SER A 78 -10.94 2.97 11.81
N GLY A 79 -11.66 3.89 12.45
CA GLY A 79 -12.98 3.65 13.02
C GLY A 79 -13.93 4.82 12.77
N GLU A 80 -15.05 4.80 13.50
CA GLU A 80 -15.98 5.92 13.55
C GLU A 80 -15.33 7.14 14.22
N VAL A 81 -15.76 8.32 13.79
CA VAL A 81 -15.29 9.62 14.27
C VAL A 81 -16.49 10.52 14.56
N SER A 82 -16.34 11.38 15.56
CA SER A 82 -17.34 12.40 15.88
C SER A 82 -16.96 13.75 15.27
N PRO A 83 -17.91 14.66 14.99
CA PRO A 83 -17.58 15.99 14.49
C PRO A 83 -16.63 16.81 15.40
N PRO A 84 -16.77 16.79 16.75
CA PRO A 84 -15.79 17.45 17.63
C PRO A 84 -14.38 16.86 17.50
N ASP A 85 -14.27 15.52 17.44
CA ASP A 85 -12.99 14.81 17.23
C ASP A 85 -12.33 15.24 15.93
N LEU A 86 -13.06 15.22 14.81
CA LEU A 86 -12.56 15.65 13.49
C LEU A 86 -12.06 17.09 13.52
N LYS A 87 -12.88 18.01 14.04
CA LYS A 87 -12.54 19.44 14.09
C LYS A 87 -11.27 19.68 14.91
N SER A 88 -11.19 19.12 16.12
CA SER A 88 -10.06 19.29 17.02
C SER A 88 -8.78 18.69 16.42
N SER A 89 -8.88 17.45 15.94
CA SER A 89 -7.75 16.67 15.41
C SER A 89 -7.18 17.27 14.13
N TYR A 90 -8.02 17.56 13.12
CA TYR A 90 -7.54 18.12 11.86
C TYR A 90 -7.10 19.58 11.98
N SER A 91 -7.69 20.36 12.89
CA SER A 91 -7.18 21.71 13.18
C SER A 91 -5.76 21.64 13.75
N ALA A 92 -5.52 20.79 14.75
CA ALA A 92 -4.19 20.59 15.32
C ALA A 92 -3.19 20.08 14.27
N PHE A 93 -3.60 19.14 13.42
CA PHE A 93 -2.81 18.64 12.30
C PHE A 93 -2.38 19.76 11.35
N PHE A 94 -3.33 20.51 10.78
CA PHE A 94 -3.01 21.52 9.77
C PHE A 94 -2.25 22.71 10.35
N LEU A 95 -2.54 23.14 11.58
CA LEU A 95 -1.79 24.20 12.24
C LEU A 95 -0.32 23.80 12.43
N GLU A 96 -0.06 22.59 12.90
CA GLU A 96 1.31 22.11 13.05
C GLU A 96 1.99 21.92 11.70
N LEU A 97 1.29 21.34 10.72
CA LEU A 97 1.81 21.10 9.38
C LEU A 97 2.24 22.40 8.70
N LEU A 98 1.40 23.44 8.75
CA LEU A 98 1.69 24.75 8.16
C LEU A 98 2.82 25.48 8.90
N ARG A 99 2.97 25.23 10.20
CA ARG A 99 3.99 25.86 11.04
C ARG A 99 5.37 25.24 10.86
N SER A 100 5.47 23.92 10.88
CA SER A 100 6.75 23.20 10.92
C SER A 100 7.14 22.52 9.62
N ALA A 101 6.20 22.43 8.66
CA ALA A 101 6.35 21.62 7.44
C ALA A 101 6.74 20.16 7.72
N ASN A 102 6.42 19.65 8.92
CA ASN A 102 6.76 18.31 9.38
C ASN A 102 5.49 17.47 9.55
N THR A 103 5.33 16.47 8.68
CA THR A 103 4.15 15.60 8.68
C THR A 103 4.09 14.71 9.93
N GLU A 104 5.23 14.27 10.47
CA GLU A 104 5.28 13.44 11.67
C GLU A 104 4.82 14.24 12.89
N ALA A 105 5.35 15.47 13.06
CA ALA A 105 4.92 16.40 14.10
C ALA A 105 3.41 16.71 13.98
N ALA A 106 2.93 16.97 12.77
CA ALA A 106 1.51 17.21 12.52
C ALA A 106 0.63 16.01 12.90
N CYS A 107 1.04 14.79 12.54
CA CYS A 107 0.34 13.57 12.95
C CYS A 107 0.38 13.33 14.45
N PHE A 108 1.43 13.77 15.16
CA PHE A 108 1.47 13.74 16.61
C PHE A 108 0.46 14.72 17.20
N SER A 109 0.47 15.99 16.76
CA SER A 109 -0.48 17.02 17.20
C SER A 109 -1.95 16.65 16.95
N LEU A 110 -2.24 15.95 15.84
CA LEU A 110 -3.55 15.39 15.57
C LEU A 110 -4.02 14.47 16.71
N ARG A 111 -3.18 13.48 17.04
CA ARG A 111 -3.49 12.42 18.02
C ARG A 111 -3.52 12.94 19.45
N ASP A 112 -2.77 13.99 19.73
CA ASP A 112 -2.71 14.65 21.05
C ASP A 112 -3.81 15.71 21.25
N SER A 113 -4.67 15.92 20.26
CA SER A 113 -5.71 16.94 20.36
C SER A 113 -6.75 16.60 21.46
N PRO A 114 -7.31 17.60 22.16
CA PRO A 114 -8.12 17.38 23.37
C PRO A 114 -9.32 16.44 23.18
N ASP A 115 -9.96 16.53 22.02
CA ASP A 115 -11.17 15.78 21.68
C ASP A 115 -10.85 14.49 20.89
N CYS A 116 -9.57 14.19 20.62
CA CYS A 116 -9.18 12.98 19.90
C CYS A 116 -9.52 11.75 20.75
N ARG A 117 -10.44 10.94 20.23
CA ARG A 117 -10.84 9.63 20.72
C ARG A 117 -10.64 8.56 19.65
N ALA A 118 -10.69 8.94 18.38
CA ALA A 118 -10.45 8.02 17.28
C ALA A 118 -8.96 7.69 17.10
N LYS A 119 -8.70 6.52 16.52
CA LYS A 119 -7.35 6.10 16.16
C LYS A 119 -7.07 6.50 14.71
N TYR A 120 -6.19 7.47 14.54
CA TYR A 120 -5.74 7.91 13.23
C TYR A 120 -4.47 7.17 12.81
N PHE A 121 -4.32 6.94 11.52
CA PHE A 121 -3.14 6.30 10.93
C PHE A 121 -2.66 7.12 9.75
N LEU A 122 -1.34 7.26 9.63
CA LEU A 122 -0.69 7.71 8.41
C LEU A 122 -0.01 6.50 7.79
N PHE A 123 -0.49 6.08 6.63
CA PHE A 123 0.18 5.07 5.81
C PHE A 123 0.95 5.79 4.72
N THR A 124 2.27 5.63 4.69
CA THR A 124 3.07 6.08 3.54
C THR A 124 2.95 5.08 2.39
N ALA A 125 3.31 5.49 1.17
CA ALA A 125 3.40 4.59 0.03
C ALA A 125 4.39 3.44 0.31
N GLU A 126 5.46 3.73 1.05
CA GLU A 126 6.41 2.74 1.53
C GLU A 126 5.77 1.71 2.47
N ASP A 127 4.89 2.15 3.37
CA ASP A 127 4.12 1.25 4.25
C ASP A 127 3.14 0.40 3.47
N MET A 128 2.34 1.02 2.61
CA MET A 128 1.36 0.33 1.76
C MET A 128 2.02 -0.71 0.88
N PHE A 129 3.13 -0.36 0.21
CA PHE A 129 3.89 -1.28 -0.63
C PHE A 129 4.34 -2.51 0.15
N ARG A 130 4.92 -2.29 1.33
CA ARG A 130 5.41 -3.37 2.19
C ARG A 130 4.26 -4.27 2.65
N ASP A 131 3.14 -3.69 3.06
CA ASP A 131 2.01 -4.43 3.60
C ASP A 131 1.31 -5.24 2.49
N VAL A 132 1.10 -4.65 1.30
CA VAL A 132 0.58 -5.36 0.12
C VAL A 132 1.52 -6.49 -0.29
N PHE A 133 2.83 -6.25 -0.34
CA PHE A 133 3.78 -7.29 -0.70
C PHE A 133 3.81 -8.41 0.33
N ARG A 134 3.73 -8.09 1.63
CA ARG A 134 3.64 -9.08 2.71
C ARG A 134 2.39 -9.94 2.58
N VAL A 135 1.23 -9.34 2.31
CA VAL A 135 -0.03 -10.07 2.09
C VAL A 135 0.10 -10.99 0.88
N TYR A 136 0.59 -10.47 -0.26
CA TYR A 136 0.84 -11.26 -1.47
C TYR A 136 1.69 -12.50 -1.17
N ARG A 137 2.78 -12.35 -0.41
CA ARG A 137 3.63 -13.48 -0.03
C ARG A 137 2.90 -14.47 0.88
N ALA A 138 2.17 -13.98 1.88
CA ALA A 138 1.43 -14.82 2.80
C ALA A 138 0.29 -15.61 2.14
N THR A 139 -0.32 -15.10 1.08
CA THR A 139 -1.48 -15.75 0.42
C THR A 139 -1.11 -16.54 -0.82
N CYS A 140 -0.06 -16.14 -1.54
CA CYS A 140 0.24 -16.65 -2.88
C CYS A 140 1.68 -17.14 -3.07
N SER A 141 2.58 -16.93 -2.10
CA SER A 141 4.00 -17.24 -2.25
C SER A 141 4.67 -17.66 -0.94
N THR A 142 3.96 -18.37 -0.05
CA THR A 142 4.64 -18.97 1.11
C THR A 142 5.61 -20.06 0.63
N LYS A 143 6.62 -20.38 1.43
CA LYS A 143 7.60 -21.43 1.11
C LYS A 143 6.93 -22.77 0.76
N ASP A 144 5.91 -23.13 1.52
CA ASP A 144 5.17 -24.39 1.31
C ASP A 144 4.34 -24.33 0.03
N GLN A 145 3.63 -23.21 -0.21
CA GLN A 145 2.87 -23.01 -1.46
C GLN A 145 3.76 -22.97 -2.70
N MET A 146 4.92 -22.33 -2.61
CA MET A 146 5.89 -22.25 -3.71
C MET A 146 6.51 -23.62 -3.99
N THR A 147 6.81 -24.39 -2.94
CA THR A 147 7.30 -25.78 -3.09
C THR A 147 6.22 -26.68 -3.69
N GLU A 148 4.98 -26.63 -3.18
CA GLU A 148 3.85 -27.39 -3.72
C GLU A 148 3.56 -27.01 -5.18
N ARG A 149 3.66 -25.72 -5.53
CA ARG A 149 3.51 -25.24 -6.90
C ARG A 149 4.65 -25.73 -7.80
N ALA A 150 5.89 -25.73 -7.32
CA ALA A 150 7.04 -26.28 -8.04
C ALA A 150 6.87 -27.78 -8.29
N ASP A 151 6.50 -28.55 -7.28
CA ASP A 151 6.30 -29.98 -7.37
C ASP A 151 5.15 -30.33 -8.33
N ARG A 152 4.04 -29.58 -8.26
CA ARG A 152 2.92 -29.73 -9.18
C ARG A 152 3.32 -29.47 -10.63
N PHE A 153 4.07 -28.39 -10.90
CA PHE A 153 4.59 -28.11 -12.24
C PHE A 153 5.58 -29.18 -12.70
N ALA A 154 6.47 -29.63 -11.83
CA ALA A 154 7.41 -30.71 -12.11
C ALA A 154 6.71 -32.00 -12.54
N GLN A 155 5.64 -32.39 -11.84
CA GLN A 155 4.84 -33.55 -12.21
C GLN A 155 4.12 -33.37 -13.55
N ILE A 156 3.53 -32.20 -13.79
CA ILE A 156 2.86 -31.88 -15.07
C ILE A 156 3.88 -31.97 -16.21
N PHE A 157 5.02 -31.30 -16.10
CA PHE A 157 6.01 -31.25 -17.17
C PHE A 157 6.68 -32.61 -17.41
N LYS A 158 6.97 -33.38 -16.35
CA LYS A 158 7.45 -34.76 -16.48
C LYS A 158 6.45 -35.65 -17.22
N LYS A 159 5.16 -35.52 -16.91
CA LYS A 159 4.08 -36.23 -17.63
C LYS A 159 4.01 -35.85 -19.12
N HIS A 160 4.42 -34.63 -19.47
CA HIS A 160 4.49 -34.15 -20.85
C HIS A 160 5.84 -34.41 -21.54
N GLY A 161 6.73 -35.20 -20.95
CA GLY A 161 7.99 -35.64 -21.57
C GLY A 161 9.14 -34.64 -21.47
N MET A 162 9.06 -33.66 -20.57
CA MET A 162 10.16 -32.73 -20.32
C MET A 162 11.35 -33.46 -19.63
N PRO A 163 12.60 -33.21 -20.06
CA PRO A 163 13.81 -33.79 -19.45
C PRO A 163 13.95 -33.48 -17.95
N ASP A 164 14.56 -34.40 -17.19
CA ASP A 164 14.69 -34.27 -15.73
C ASP A 164 15.55 -33.07 -15.30
N ASP A 165 16.52 -32.65 -16.11
CA ASP A 165 17.33 -31.44 -15.88
C ASP A 165 16.50 -30.16 -16.02
N GLU A 166 15.61 -30.08 -17.01
CA GLU A 166 14.64 -28.98 -17.13
C GLU A 166 13.64 -28.98 -15.97
N VAL A 167 13.16 -30.15 -15.54
CA VAL A 167 12.28 -30.27 -14.37
C VAL A 167 12.97 -29.82 -13.07
N SER A 168 14.26 -30.10 -12.92
CA SER A 168 15.04 -29.67 -11.74
C SER A 168 15.19 -28.14 -11.64
N SER A 169 15.05 -27.43 -12.76
CA SER A 169 15.15 -25.97 -12.84
C SER A 169 13.88 -25.21 -12.43
N ILE A 170 12.73 -25.90 -12.34
CA ILE A 170 11.41 -25.28 -12.07
C ILE A 170 11.42 -24.47 -10.77
N ARG A 171 12.03 -25.02 -9.72
CA ARG A 171 12.04 -24.37 -8.41
C ARG A 171 12.87 -23.07 -8.42
N PRO A 172 14.12 -23.05 -8.91
CA PRO A 172 14.85 -21.80 -9.16
C PRO A 172 14.08 -20.79 -10.03
N VAL A 173 13.46 -21.25 -11.13
CA VAL A 173 12.70 -20.38 -12.04
C VAL A 173 11.52 -19.72 -11.33
N LEU A 174 10.80 -20.44 -10.47
CA LEU A 174 9.68 -19.87 -9.72
C LEU A 174 10.11 -18.77 -8.74
N TYR A 175 11.29 -18.90 -8.12
CA TYR A 175 11.85 -17.84 -7.27
C TYR A 175 12.34 -16.64 -8.11
N GLU A 176 12.95 -16.86 -9.27
CA GLU A 176 13.27 -15.79 -10.22
C GLU A 176 12.01 -15.04 -10.66
N GLU A 177 10.91 -15.74 -10.90
CA GLU A 177 9.63 -15.12 -11.21
C GLU A 177 9.07 -14.29 -10.05
N GLU A 178 9.24 -14.71 -8.78
CA GLU A 178 8.86 -13.90 -7.62
C GLU A 178 9.63 -12.57 -7.58
N TYR A 179 10.95 -12.60 -7.86
CA TYR A 179 11.76 -11.38 -7.98
C TYR A 179 11.26 -10.48 -9.12
N LYS A 180 10.87 -11.05 -10.27
CA LYS A 180 10.28 -10.29 -11.39
C LYS A 180 8.91 -9.71 -11.04
N VAL A 181 8.09 -10.42 -10.26
CA VAL A 181 6.81 -9.90 -9.75
C VAL A 181 7.07 -8.72 -8.83
N LEU A 182 7.98 -8.85 -7.87
CA LEU A 182 8.36 -7.76 -6.97
C LEU A 182 8.88 -6.53 -7.75
N GLU A 183 9.75 -6.72 -8.73
CA GLU A 183 10.26 -5.62 -9.56
C GLU A 183 9.15 -4.91 -10.33
N ARG A 184 8.25 -5.67 -10.95
CA ARG A 184 7.11 -5.11 -11.68
C ARG A 184 6.19 -4.34 -10.74
N PHE A 185 5.91 -4.91 -9.56
CA PHE A 185 5.12 -4.24 -8.54
C PHE A 185 5.78 -2.95 -8.09
N TYR A 186 7.06 -2.97 -7.72
CA TYR A 186 7.81 -1.76 -7.32
C TYR A 186 7.76 -0.66 -8.39
N LYS A 187 8.10 -1.02 -9.64
CA LYS A 187 8.15 -0.05 -10.74
C LYS A 187 6.79 0.58 -10.99
N ARG A 188 5.72 -0.22 -10.90
CA ARG A 188 4.34 0.23 -11.10
C ARG A 188 3.81 1.03 -9.90
N PHE A 189 3.93 0.49 -8.70
CA PHE A 189 3.38 1.02 -7.46
C PHE A 189 3.88 2.45 -7.19
N PHE A 190 5.18 2.66 -7.30
CA PHE A 190 5.83 3.96 -7.09
C PHE A 190 5.93 4.81 -8.37
N PHE A 191 5.27 4.41 -9.46
CA PHE A 191 5.32 5.11 -10.73
C PHE A 191 6.74 5.31 -11.29
N VAL A 192 7.69 4.40 -11.03
CA VAL A 192 9.06 4.50 -11.57
C VAL A 192 9.06 4.47 -13.10
N ASP A 193 8.13 3.74 -13.69
CA ASP A 193 7.93 3.67 -15.14
C ASP A 193 7.46 4.99 -15.77
N ARG A 194 6.87 5.90 -14.98
CA ARG A 194 6.36 7.21 -15.44
C ARG A 194 7.15 8.40 -14.89
N CYS A 195 7.72 8.24 -13.71
CA CYS A 195 8.51 9.22 -12.97
C CYS A 195 9.81 8.55 -12.49
N PRO A 196 10.84 8.39 -13.35
CA PRO A 196 12.03 7.58 -13.04
C PRO A 196 12.79 7.99 -11.77
N LYS A 197 12.72 9.27 -11.36
CA LYS A 197 13.31 9.78 -10.11
C LYS A 197 12.80 9.05 -8.87
N ASN A 198 11.59 8.49 -8.91
CA ASN A 198 11.02 7.69 -7.82
C ASN A 198 11.82 6.41 -7.57
N GLY A 199 12.53 5.90 -8.58
CA GLY A 199 13.44 4.75 -8.42
C GLY A 199 14.59 5.02 -7.44
N LEU A 200 15.01 6.29 -7.30
CA LEU A 200 15.97 6.72 -6.29
C LEU A 200 15.26 6.97 -4.95
N ARG A 201 14.12 7.68 -4.97
CA ARG A 201 13.38 8.06 -3.75
C ARG A 201 12.94 6.85 -2.93
N PHE A 202 12.46 5.80 -3.59
CA PHE A 202 11.90 4.61 -2.93
C PHE A 202 12.83 3.39 -3.00
N ASN A 203 14.12 3.57 -3.33
CA ASN A 203 15.07 2.47 -3.52
C ASN A 203 15.18 1.55 -2.28
N ARG A 204 15.02 2.11 -1.08
CA ARG A 204 15.06 1.34 0.16
C ARG A 204 13.93 0.31 0.24
N CYS A 205 12.76 0.59 -0.34
CA CYS A 205 11.61 -0.32 -0.32
C CYS A 205 11.90 -1.60 -1.11
N ILE A 206 12.44 -1.48 -2.33
CA ILE A 206 12.75 -2.66 -3.13
C ILE A 206 13.91 -3.47 -2.51
N ARG A 207 14.93 -2.81 -1.96
CA ARG A 207 16.00 -3.50 -1.22
C ARG A 207 15.48 -4.27 -0.01
N GLY A 208 14.60 -3.66 0.78
CA GLY A 208 13.98 -4.32 1.93
C GLY A 208 13.10 -5.51 1.53
N ALA A 209 12.37 -5.40 0.42
CA ALA A 209 11.58 -6.52 -0.10
C ALA A 209 12.45 -7.66 -0.63
N TYR A 210 13.57 -7.36 -1.28
CA TYR A 210 14.54 -8.39 -1.68
C TYR A 210 15.13 -9.14 -0.47
N SER A 211 15.44 -8.45 0.64
CA SER A 211 15.90 -9.14 1.86
C SER A 211 14.83 -10.07 2.43
N MET A 212 13.54 -9.67 2.38
CA MET A 212 12.43 -10.54 2.83
C MET A 212 12.32 -11.83 2.02
N ILE A 213 12.56 -11.78 0.71
CA ILE A 213 12.59 -13.00 -0.13
C ILE A 213 13.81 -13.86 0.24
N ARG A 214 14.98 -13.23 0.37
CA ARG A 214 16.24 -13.94 0.65
C ARG A 214 16.27 -14.63 2.01
N ASP A 215 15.77 -14.01 3.07
CA ASP A 215 15.82 -14.58 4.42
C ASP A 215 14.99 -15.87 4.54
N GLU A 216 13.90 -15.96 3.78
CA GLU A 216 13.05 -17.16 3.71
C GLU A 216 13.61 -18.24 2.75
N CYS A 217 14.35 -17.84 1.70
CA CYS A 217 15.03 -18.77 0.79
C CYS A 217 16.37 -19.29 1.34
N GLY A 218 17.10 -18.49 2.11
CA GLY A 218 18.44 -18.79 2.62
C GLY A 218 18.46 -19.86 3.72
N SER A 219 17.32 -20.16 4.32
CA SER A 219 17.12 -21.29 5.25
C SER A 219 17.00 -22.65 4.55
N ILE A 220 17.36 -22.74 3.26
CA ILE A 220 17.24 -23.95 2.41
C ILE A 220 18.62 -24.54 2.05
N ASN A 221 19.72 -23.81 2.27
CA ASN A 221 21.10 -24.28 2.05
C ASN A 221 21.82 -24.74 3.34
N LYS A 222 21.06 -25.03 4.40
CA LYS A 222 21.57 -25.68 5.62
C LYS A 222 20.77 -26.94 5.91
#